data_AF-A0A0F9HV52-F1
#
_entry.id   AF-A0A0F9HV52-F1
#
_cell.length_a   1.000
_cell.length_b   1.000
_cell.length_c   1.000
_cell.angle_alpha   90.00
_cell.angle_beta   90.00
_cell.angle_gamma   90.00
#
_symmetry.space_group_name_H-M   'P 1'
#
loop_
_entity.id
_entity.type
_entity.pdbx_description
1 polymer ?
#
loop_
_entity_poly.entity_id
_entity_poly.type
_entity_poly.pdbx_seq_one_letter_code
_entity_poly.pdbx_strand_id
1 'polypeptide(L)' 'MDYKLRGKFIIIGKIRIETGLTIGGSKTSLDIGGMDNPVIKDSKGIPYIPGSTIKGKLRSLLEQSLY' A
#
# COMPACT_ATOMS: atom_id res chain seq x y z
N MET A 1 22.66 -14.17 20.11
CA MET A 1 22.63 -14.73 18.74
C MET A 1 23.27 -13.72 17.83
N ASP A 2 24.32 -14.11 17.12
CA ASP A 2 25.07 -13.24 16.23
C ASP A 2 24.45 -13.31 14.83
N TYR A 3 23.74 -12.25 14.42
CA TYR A 3 23.04 -12.21 13.14
C TYR A 3 23.93 -11.57 12.08
N LYS A 4 24.54 -12.39 11.21
CA LYS A 4 25.37 -11.91 10.10
C LYS A 4 24.53 -11.66 8.85
N LEU A 5 24.48 -10.41 8.38
CA LEU A 5 23.86 -10.05 7.10
C LEU A 5 24.63 -10.74 5.96
N ARG A 6 23.96 -11.60 5.19
CA ARG A 6 24.55 -12.26 4.01
C ARG A 6 24.35 -11.47 2.71
N GLY A 7 23.33 -10.61 2.65
CA GLY A 7 22.99 -9.84 1.46
C GLY A 7 21.53 -9.41 1.46
N LYS A 8 21.11 -8.75 0.38
CA LYS A 8 19.73 -8.30 0.15
C LYS A 8 19.19 -8.92 -1.13
N PHE A 9 18.03 -9.56 -1.04
CA PHE A 9 17.29 -10.00 -2.21
C PHE A 9 16.36 -8.87 -2.67
N ILE A 10 16.49 -8.44 -3.91
CA ILE A 10 15.70 -7.33 -4.48
C ILE A 10 14.72 -7.90 -5.50
N ILE A 11 13.42 -7.70 -5.24
CA ILE A 11 12.35 -8.08 -6.16
C ILE A 11 11.85 -6.83 -6.86
N ILE A 12 11.89 -6.83 -8.19
CA ILE A 12 11.49 -5.69 -9.03
C ILE A 12 10.38 -6.16 -9.96
N GLY A 13 9.33 -5.36 -10.10
CA GLY A 13 8.21 -5.67 -10.97
C GLY A 13 7.27 -4.49 -11.13
N LYS A 14 6.19 -4.71 -11.89
CA LYS A 14 5.10 -3.74 -12.08
C LYS A 14 3.79 -4.39 -11.65
N ILE A 15 2.93 -3.62 -11.00
CA ILE A 15 1.57 -4.04 -10.65
C ILE A 15 0.65 -3.45 -11.71
N ARG A 16 -0.11 -4.31 -12.39
CA ARG A 16 -1.20 -3.89 -13.28
C ARG A 16 -2.51 -3.90 -12.50
N ILE A 17 -3.29 -2.85 -12.69
CA ILE A 17 -4.62 -2.70 -12.11
C ILE A 17 -5.62 -3.26 -13.12
N GLU A 18 -6.18 -4.43 -12.82
CA GLU A 18 -7.17 -5.10 -13.69
C GLU A 18 -8.59 -4.52 -13.53
N THR A 19 -8.91 -4.01 -12.34
CA THR A 19 -10.21 -3.40 -12.00
C THR A 19 -10.00 -2.11 -11.20
N GLY A 20 -11.02 -1.25 -11.08
CA GLY A 20 -10.91 0.01 -10.33
C GLY A 20 -10.37 -0.20 -8.91
N LEU A 21 -9.24 0.47 -8.58
CA LEU A 21 -8.59 0.38 -7.28
C LEU A 21 -8.69 1.71 -6.53
N THR A 22 -9.36 1.69 -5.39
CA THR A 22 -9.41 2.81 -4.44
C THR A 22 -8.69 2.42 -3.15
N ILE A 23 -7.68 3.20 -2.77
CA ILE A 23 -7.00 3.09 -1.48
C ILE A 23 -7.30 4.37 -0.73
N GLY A 24 -8.13 4.27 0.31
CA GLY A 24 -8.47 5.40 1.18
C GLY A 24 -7.30 5.83 2.06
N GLY A 25 -7.18 7.13 2.28
CA GLY A 25 -6.27 7.72 3.27
C GLY A 25 -6.99 8.01 4.61
N SER A 26 -6.23 8.41 5.63
CA SER A 26 -6.82 8.96 6.85
C SER A 26 -7.54 10.28 6.52
N LYS A 27 -8.78 10.43 7.00
CA LYS A 27 -9.57 11.67 6.91
C LYS A 27 -8.94 12.76 7.78
N THR A 28 -7.82 13.34 7.37
CA THR A 28 -7.11 14.36 8.15
C THR A 28 -7.18 15.75 7.53
N SER A 29 -7.67 15.89 6.29
CA SER A 29 -8.12 17.18 5.76
C SER A 29 -9.64 17.27 5.86
N LEU A 30 -10.12 18.13 6.75
CA LEU A 30 -11.45 18.72 6.65
C LEU A 30 -11.48 19.60 5.39
N ASP A 31 -11.51 18.97 4.22
CA ASP A 31 -11.75 19.70 2.98
C ASP A 31 -13.24 20.06 2.97
N ILE A 32 -13.54 21.32 3.31
CA ILE A 32 -14.90 21.88 3.29
C ILE A 32 -15.42 21.75 1.85
N GLY A 33 -16.33 20.79 1.61
CA GLY A 33 -16.86 20.46 0.28
C GLY A 33 -16.12 19.37 -0.50
N GLY A 34 -15.22 18.59 0.13
CA GLY A 34 -14.45 17.53 -0.50
C GLY A 34 -15.27 16.30 -0.91
N MET A 35 -14.88 15.65 -2.02
CA MET A 35 -15.45 14.38 -2.49
C MET A 35 -15.41 13.30 -1.40
N ASP A 36 -16.50 12.56 -1.23
CA ASP A 36 -16.54 11.40 -0.36
C ASP A 36 -15.52 10.33 -0.83
N ASN A 37 -14.46 10.17 -0.03
CA ASN A 37 -13.42 9.14 -0.13
C ASN A 37 -12.39 9.29 -1.29
N PRO A 38 -11.45 10.24 -1.18
CA PRO A 38 -10.38 10.40 -2.18
C PRO A 38 -9.39 9.22 -2.16
N VAL A 39 -8.92 8.83 -3.35
CA VAL A 39 -7.76 7.91 -3.51
C VAL A 39 -6.51 8.60 -2.97
N ILE A 40 -5.67 7.85 -2.23
CA ILE A 40 -4.39 8.36 -1.75
C ILE A 40 -3.48 8.76 -2.93
N LYS A 41 -2.88 9.95 -2.80
CA LYS A 41 -2.05 10.57 -3.83
C LYS A 41 -0.72 11.01 -3.24
N ASP A 42 0.31 11.09 -4.07
CA ASP A 42 1.59 11.69 -3.71
C ASP A 42 1.51 13.23 -3.67
N SER A 43 2.64 13.88 -3.37
CA SER A 43 2.72 15.36 -3.35
C SER A 43 2.45 16.03 -4.71
N LYS A 44 2.44 15.26 -5.80
CA LYS A 44 2.11 15.73 -7.15
C LYS A 44 0.66 15.43 -7.54
N GLY A 45 -0.13 14.85 -6.62
CA GLY A 45 -1.50 14.46 -6.88
C GLY A 45 -1.66 13.15 -7.65
N ILE A 46 -0.58 12.37 -7.83
CA ILE A 46 -0.60 11.11 -8.58
C ILE A 46 -1.03 9.98 -7.63
N PRO A 47 -2.08 9.19 -7.97
CA PRO A 47 -2.47 8.03 -7.19
C PRO A 47 -1.34 6.99 -7.11
N TYR A 48 -1.13 6.42 -5.94
CA TYR A 48 -0.12 5.38 -5.73
C TYR A 48 -0.59 4.30 -4.76
N ILE A 49 0.09 3.16 -4.77
CA ILE A 49 -0.11 2.09 -3.79
C ILE A 49 0.95 2.23 -2.69
N PRO A 50 0.58 2.55 -1.44
CA PRO A 50 1.55 2.64 -0.35
C PRO A 50 2.22 1.30 -0.05
N GLY A 51 3.52 1.34 0.31
CA GLY A 51 4.25 0.14 0.71
C GLY A 51 3.67 -0.54 1.97
N SER A 52 3.07 0.23 2.87
CA SER A 52 2.32 -0.30 4.03
C SER A 52 1.11 -1.13 3.60
N THR A 53 0.37 -0.69 2.56
CA THR A 53 -0.80 -1.39 2.03
C THR A 53 -0.42 -2.75 1.43
N ILE A 54 0.62 -2.79 0.59
CA ILE A 54 1.11 -4.05 -0.01
C ILE A 54 1.57 -5.02 1.09
N LYS A 55 2.42 -4.54 2.01
CA LYS A 55 2.93 -5.33 3.13
C LYS A 55 1.80 -5.87 4.00
N GLY A 56 0.82 -5.05 4.34
CA GLY A 56 -0.32 -5.43 5.18
C GLY A 56 -1.21 -6.47 4.50
N LYS A 57 -1.53 -6.29 3.21
CA LYS A 57 -2.37 -7.24 2.47
C LYS A 57 -1.68 -8.60 2.33
N LEU A 58 -0.39 -8.63 1.97
CA LEU A 58 0.38 -9.87 1.89
C LEU A 58 0.43 -10.59 3.24
N ARG A 59 0.70 -9.86 4.33
CA ARG A 59 0.69 -10.42 5.68
C ARG A 59 -0.66 -11.05 6.05
N SER A 60 -1.75 -10.30 5.87
CA SER A 60 -3.10 -10.76 6.22
C SER A 60 -3.51 -11.99 5.41
N LEU A 61 -3.19 -12.04 4.11
CA LEU A 61 -3.45 -13.23 3.28
C LEU A 61 -2.63 -14.44 3.73
N LEU A 62 -1.36 -14.24 4.08
CA LEU A 62 -0.51 -15.32 4.60
C LEU A 62 -1.03 -15.84 5.93
N GLU A 63 -1.38 -14.95 6.87
CA GLU A 63 -1.97 -15.33 8.16
C GLU A 63 -3.28 -16.12 7.98
N GLN A 64 -4.13 -15.71 7.04
CA GLN A 64 -5.37 -16.44 6.71
C GLN A 64 -5.10 -17.80 6.07
N SER A 65 -4.08 -17.91 5.20
CA SER A 65 -3.76 -19.18 4.52
C SER A 65 -3.12 -20.24 5.42
N LEU A 66 -2.60 -19.82 6.58
CA LEU A 66 -1.95 -20.70 7.56
C LEU A 66 -2.93 -21.27 8.60
N TYR A 67 -4.22 -20.97 8.45
CA TYR A 67 -5.32 -21.48 9.27
C TYR A 67 -6.20 -22.41 8.44
#